data_AF-A0A3R6VHD9-F1
#
_entry.id   AF-A0A3R6VHD9-F1
#
_cell.length_a   1.000
_cell.length_b   1.000
_cell.length_c   1.000
_cell.angle_alpha   90.00
_cell.angle_beta   90.00
_cell.angle_gamma   90.00
#
_symmetry.space_group_name_H-M   'P 1'
#
loop_
_entity.id
_entity.type
_entity.pdbx_description
1 polymer ?
#
loop_
_entity_poly.entity_id
_entity_poly.type
_entity_poly.pdbx_seq_one_letter_code
_entity_poly.pdbx_strand_id
1 'polypeptide(L)'
;MKLRNKFSEWDASNQAAFQVDCPLFYKEQILGQKKDYLCCTEDQYRTMQTQYRMIGGLCEVSKQVLQNVWCNYACHPSQTQFMDVNQLHFYPSSTNGSVSYPAIEEATYYVGDDFARDIYEYSKGDLIAKVLCSPQAGCNSGLGLLKKMGEYQFNGIGSPNQVNFVPASAMAKVGYVTFAISLTIWLPTCAGVCGSVCAAAPTPLGYTPGCNNAVTSGNSNASTGDVDSTWQPLFDFMEEAPTDHNAVNVASVVGCVGLWVLVCAVLAFLTRTESKTASMEDETSTVEAPISNTSYVETVASRAMASWGSFVARHPARILMVMTVVAVFAMAGLHRAVIEVDPIKLWVAESSTAFKERDRFGQLFMPFYRTSQMILRPKDGGTIARGPVLKEALALQAKVAALQATVDGAGACICVSFACLDSSVN
;
A
#
# COMPACT_ATOMS: atom_id res chain seq x y z
N MET A 1 4.15 54.97 3.47
CA MET A 1 3.37 53.82 3.99
C MET A 1 4.32 52.97 4.83
N LYS A 2 4.20 52.97 6.16
CA LYS A 2 5.02 52.09 7.02
C LYS A 2 4.50 50.66 6.83
N LEU A 3 5.18 49.84 6.03
CA LEU A 3 4.93 48.40 5.97
C LEU A 3 5.19 47.85 7.38
N ARG A 4 4.14 47.43 8.09
CA ARG A 4 4.21 46.95 9.49
C ARG A 4 4.38 45.42 9.60
N ASN A 5 4.69 44.75 8.50
CA ASN A 5 4.66 43.29 8.43
C ASN A 5 6.08 42.74 8.41
N LYS A 6 6.80 42.97 9.50
CA LYS A 6 8.18 42.50 9.67
C LYS A 6 8.14 41.10 10.28
N PHE A 7 8.71 40.12 9.60
CA PHE A 7 8.67 38.71 10.00
C PHE A 7 9.37 38.48 11.34
N SER A 8 10.47 39.17 11.60
CA SER A 8 11.18 39.11 12.89
C SER A 8 10.39 39.64 14.08
N GLU A 9 9.31 40.40 13.86
CA GLU A 9 8.42 40.91 14.91
C GLU A 9 7.25 39.97 15.21
N TRP A 10 7.06 38.89 14.43
CA TRP A 10 6.01 37.90 14.68
C TRP A 10 6.30 37.09 15.94
N ASP A 11 5.27 36.47 16.51
CA ASP A 11 5.47 35.54 17.61
C ASP A 11 6.44 34.40 17.23
N ALA A 12 7.33 34.03 18.15
CA ALA A 12 8.38 33.03 17.90
C ALA A 12 7.80 31.67 17.49
N SER A 13 6.63 31.28 18.02
CA SER A 13 5.95 30.05 17.63
C SER A 13 5.48 30.09 16.17
N ASN A 14 5.00 31.24 15.70
CA ASN A 14 4.56 31.42 14.32
C ASN A 14 5.72 31.57 13.36
N GLN A 15 6.85 32.16 13.79
CA GLN A 15 8.07 32.14 12.99
C GLN A 15 8.55 30.70 12.75
N ALA A 16 8.59 29.88 13.81
CA ALA A 16 8.98 28.47 13.69
C ALA A 16 7.99 27.68 12.83
N ALA A 17 6.69 27.90 13.01
CA ALA A 17 5.67 27.24 12.21
C ALA A 17 5.74 27.65 10.72
N PHE A 18 6.00 28.93 10.43
CA PHE A 18 6.15 29.43 9.07
C PHE A 18 7.34 28.79 8.35
N GLN A 19 8.44 28.52 9.06
CA GLN A 19 9.59 27.80 8.51
C GLN A 19 9.23 26.38 8.08
N VAL A 20 8.31 25.72 8.79
CA VAL A 20 7.84 24.36 8.48
C VAL A 20 6.78 24.36 7.38
N ASP A 21 5.86 25.33 7.40
CA ASP A 21 4.74 25.38 6.46
C ASP A 21 5.14 26.03 5.10
N CYS A 22 6.19 26.86 5.08
CA CYS A 22 6.68 27.57 3.88
C CYS A 22 8.21 27.47 3.71
N PRO A 23 8.83 26.27 3.70
CA PRO A 23 10.27 26.11 3.77
C PRO A 23 11.01 26.63 2.53
N LEU A 24 10.44 26.44 1.34
CA LEU A 24 11.02 26.90 0.07
C LEU A 24 11.05 28.44 0.01
N PHE A 25 9.90 29.06 0.30
CA PHE A 25 9.77 30.51 0.39
C PHE A 25 10.71 31.11 1.45
N TYR A 26 10.76 30.50 2.64
CA TYR A 26 11.62 30.97 3.73
C TYR A 26 13.10 30.95 3.33
N LYS A 27 13.56 29.85 2.73
CA LYS A 27 14.95 29.72 2.25
C LYS A 27 15.30 30.78 1.21
N GLU A 28 14.39 31.04 0.28
CA GLU A 28 14.64 31.99 -0.81
C GLU A 28 14.56 33.45 -0.36
N GLN A 29 13.45 33.85 0.26
CA GLN A 29 13.16 35.25 0.54
C GLN A 29 13.78 35.73 1.85
N ILE A 30 13.67 34.93 2.93
CA ILE A 30 14.16 35.32 4.25
C ILE A 30 15.65 35.06 4.39
N LEU A 31 16.11 33.84 4.10
CA LEU A 31 17.54 33.50 4.23
C LEU A 31 18.37 34.00 3.04
N GLY A 32 17.91 33.75 1.81
CA GLY A 32 18.63 34.09 0.59
C GLY A 32 18.69 35.60 0.34
N GLN A 33 17.53 36.24 0.25
CA GLN A 33 17.43 37.67 -0.05
C GLN A 33 17.49 38.58 1.19
N LYS A 34 17.54 38.01 2.40
CA LYS A 34 17.55 38.76 3.68
C LYS A 34 16.39 39.75 3.80
N LYS A 35 15.23 39.42 3.21
CA LYS A 35 14.04 40.26 3.31
C LYS A 35 13.32 39.93 4.60
N ASP A 36 13.12 40.95 5.42
CA ASP A 36 12.38 40.84 6.67
C ASP A 36 10.93 41.33 6.53
N TYR A 37 10.61 42.03 5.44
CA TYR A 37 9.26 42.52 5.18
C TYR A 37 8.50 41.55 4.27
N LEU A 38 7.33 41.13 4.73
CA LEU A 38 6.40 40.27 4.00
C LEU A 38 5.13 41.06 3.62
N CYS A 39 4.46 40.64 2.55
CA CYS A 39 3.17 41.22 2.17
C CYS A 39 2.01 40.70 3.05
N CYS A 40 2.19 39.58 3.73
CA CYS A 40 1.18 39.01 4.63
C CYS A 40 1.41 39.45 6.10
N THR A 41 0.33 39.48 6.88
CA THR A 41 0.37 39.65 8.34
C THR A 41 0.44 38.31 9.07
N GLU A 42 0.80 38.33 10.35
CA GLU A 42 0.78 37.12 11.20
C GLU A 42 -0.62 36.48 11.25
N ASP A 43 -1.68 37.28 11.34
CA ASP A 43 -3.07 36.79 11.36
C ASP A 43 -3.51 36.15 10.03
N GLN A 44 -3.06 36.72 8.90
CA GLN A 44 -3.29 36.14 7.58
C GLN A 44 -2.59 34.78 7.46
N TYR A 45 -1.35 34.67 7.98
CA TYR A 45 -0.64 33.39 8.05
C TYR A 45 -1.36 32.38 8.94
N ARG A 46 -1.82 32.76 10.14
CA ARG A 46 -2.60 31.86 11.03
C ARG A 46 -3.84 31.32 10.33
N THR A 47 -4.56 32.17 9.59
CA THR A 47 -5.73 31.76 8.81
C THR A 47 -5.33 30.74 7.73
N MET A 48 -4.29 31.06 6.96
CA MET A 48 -3.76 30.18 5.90
C MET A 48 -3.26 28.83 6.44
N GLN A 49 -2.62 28.84 7.62
CA GLN A 49 -2.10 27.63 8.28
C GLN A 49 -3.21 26.62 8.59
N THR A 50 -4.39 27.09 9.02
CA THR A 50 -5.52 26.19 9.31
C THR A 50 -6.00 25.45 8.06
N GLN A 51 -5.92 26.08 6.89
CA GLN A 51 -6.26 25.45 5.60
C GLN A 51 -5.16 24.48 5.13
N TYR A 52 -3.89 24.85 5.24
CA TYR A 52 -2.77 24.01 4.82
C TYR A 52 -2.65 22.71 5.60
N ARG A 53 -2.92 22.74 6.89
CA ARG A 53 -2.80 21.57 7.77
C ARG A 53 -4.04 20.67 7.75
N MET A 54 -5.08 21.07 7.04
CA MET A 54 -6.32 20.29 6.91
C MET A 54 -6.10 19.00 6.10
N ILE A 55 -5.12 18.98 5.18
CA ILE A 55 -4.86 17.83 4.30
C ILE A 55 -3.42 17.37 4.49
N GLY A 56 -3.27 16.14 4.98
CA GLY A 56 -1.97 15.47 5.08
C GLY A 56 -1.51 14.90 3.73
N GLY A 57 -0.27 15.20 3.35
CA GLY A 57 0.45 14.49 2.29
C GLY A 57 1.27 13.34 2.88
N LEU A 58 1.51 12.30 2.08
CA LEU A 58 2.42 11.19 2.39
C LEU A 58 3.87 11.51 2.00
N CYS A 59 4.08 12.51 1.14
CA CYS A 59 5.38 12.97 0.70
C CYS A 59 5.63 14.42 1.12
N GLU A 60 6.68 14.64 1.91
CA GLU A 60 7.03 15.97 2.41
C GLU A 60 7.38 16.94 1.27
N VAL A 61 8.06 16.47 0.21
CA VAL A 61 8.40 17.32 -0.96
C VAL A 61 7.13 17.81 -1.68
N SER A 62 6.18 16.92 -1.91
CA SER A 62 4.89 17.23 -2.54
C SER A 62 4.12 18.29 -1.75
N LYS A 63 4.07 18.13 -0.42
CA LYS A 63 3.50 19.13 0.49
C LYS A 63 4.20 20.49 0.37
N GLN A 64 5.53 20.51 0.41
CA GLN A 64 6.31 21.75 0.31
C GLN A 64 6.07 22.49 -1.01
N VAL A 65 6.04 21.76 -2.13
CA VAL A 65 5.82 22.35 -3.46
C VAL A 65 4.42 22.95 -3.59
N LEU A 66 3.39 22.26 -3.09
CA LEU A 66 2.00 22.76 -3.11
C LEU A 66 1.81 23.96 -2.17
N GLN A 67 2.37 23.91 -0.97
CA GLN A 67 2.31 25.03 -0.02
C GLN A 67 3.05 26.26 -0.56
N ASN A 68 4.17 26.06 -1.27
CA ASN A 68 4.97 27.15 -1.81
C ASN A 68 4.20 28.04 -2.81
N VAL A 69 3.23 27.49 -3.54
CA VAL A 69 2.32 28.26 -4.42
C VAL A 69 1.63 29.36 -3.64
N TRP A 70 1.05 28.98 -2.51
CA TRP A 70 0.22 29.83 -1.69
C TRP A 70 1.04 30.73 -0.75
N CYS A 71 2.21 30.27 -0.29
CA CYS A 71 3.17 31.13 0.41
C CYS A 71 3.61 32.30 -0.49
N ASN A 72 3.88 32.03 -1.78
CA ASN A 72 4.18 33.08 -2.74
C ASN A 72 2.96 33.94 -3.07
N TYR A 73 1.77 33.33 -3.21
CA TYR A 73 0.54 34.07 -3.43
C TYR A 73 0.27 35.06 -2.29
N ALA A 74 0.37 34.66 -1.03
CA ALA A 74 -0.04 35.50 0.10
C ALA A 74 1.06 36.46 0.61
N CYS A 75 2.32 35.99 0.68
CA CYS A 75 3.35 36.66 1.47
C CYS A 75 4.46 37.32 0.65
N HIS A 76 4.52 37.07 -0.67
CA HIS A 76 5.66 37.50 -1.47
C HIS A 76 5.79 39.04 -1.56
N PRO A 77 6.97 39.63 -1.31
CA PRO A 77 7.16 41.09 -1.25
C PRO A 77 6.97 41.80 -2.60
N SER A 78 7.13 41.08 -3.72
CA SER A 78 6.92 41.58 -5.09
C SER A 78 5.65 41.00 -5.74
N GLN A 79 4.60 40.72 -4.96
CA GLN A 79 3.34 40.10 -5.43
C GLN A 79 2.76 40.76 -6.70
N THR A 80 2.91 42.09 -6.82
CA THR A 80 2.42 42.89 -7.96
C THR A 80 3.11 42.59 -9.30
N GLN A 81 4.18 41.79 -9.30
CA GLN A 81 4.90 41.43 -10.53
C GLN A 81 4.30 40.21 -11.24
N PHE A 82 3.45 39.45 -10.55
CA PHE A 82 2.93 38.17 -11.06
C PHE A 82 1.47 37.93 -10.68
N MET A 83 0.78 38.94 -10.13
CA MET A 83 -0.60 38.84 -9.73
C MET A 83 -1.36 40.12 -10.05
N ASP A 84 -2.54 39.96 -10.64
CA ASP A 84 -3.49 41.05 -10.90
C ASP A 84 -4.78 40.84 -10.10
N VAL A 85 -5.37 41.93 -9.62
CA VAL A 85 -6.66 41.90 -8.92
C VAL A 85 -7.78 42.17 -9.93
N ASN A 86 -8.70 41.23 -10.10
CA ASN A 86 -9.77 41.33 -11.09
C ASN A 86 -11.04 41.96 -10.47
N GLN A 87 -11.42 41.53 -9.27
CA GLN A 87 -12.65 41.96 -8.60
C GLN A 87 -12.43 42.22 -7.11
N LEU A 88 -13.10 43.26 -6.62
CA LEU A 88 -13.05 43.73 -5.24
C LEU A 88 -14.47 43.89 -4.69
N HIS A 89 -14.66 43.48 -3.44
CA HIS A 89 -15.87 43.72 -2.66
C HIS A 89 -15.57 44.60 -1.46
N PHE A 90 -16.47 45.53 -1.14
CA PHE A 90 -16.31 46.42 0.00
C PHE A 90 -17.19 45.94 1.16
N TYR A 91 -16.57 45.39 2.20
CA TYR A 91 -17.29 44.99 3.40
C TYR A 91 -17.37 46.15 4.39
N PRO A 92 -18.57 46.49 4.92
CA PRO A 92 -18.69 47.51 5.96
C PRO A 92 -18.02 47.03 7.25
N SER A 93 -17.35 47.93 7.96
CA SER A 93 -16.75 47.65 9.25
C SER A 93 -17.83 47.30 10.27
N SER A 94 -17.58 46.26 11.07
CA SER A 94 -18.48 45.85 12.16
C SER A 94 -18.63 46.92 13.26
N THR A 95 -17.69 47.86 13.35
CA THR A 95 -17.66 48.92 14.36
C THR A 95 -18.13 50.28 13.86
N ASN A 96 -18.04 50.55 12.56
CA ASN A 96 -18.42 51.84 11.94
C ASN A 96 -18.94 51.62 10.52
N GLY A 97 -20.26 51.70 10.32
CA GLY A 97 -20.88 51.47 9.01
C GLY A 97 -20.48 52.45 7.90
N SER A 98 -19.79 53.55 8.25
CA SER A 98 -19.23 54.54 7.31
C SER A 98 -17.87 54.14 6.73
N VAL A 99 -17.23 53.10 7.28
CA VAL A 99 -15.90 52.64 6.87
C VAL A 99 -16.07 51.27 6.23
N SER A 100 -15.64 51.11 4.99
CA SER A 100 -15.60 49.83 4.31
C SER A 100 -14.17 49.42 3.97
N TYR A 101 -13.91 48.12 3.99
CA TYR A 101 -12.61 47.55 3.65
C TYR A 101 -12.72 46.77 2.33
N PRO A 102 -11.82 47.01 1.36
CA PRO A 102 -11.78 46.23 0.14
C PRO A 102 -11.26 44.82 0.45
N ALA A 103 -11.97 43.81 -0.02
CA ALA A 103 -11.59 42.41 -0.03
C ALA A 103 -11.52 41.92 -1.47
N ILE A 104 -10.53 41.07 -1.76
CA ILE A 104 -10.30 40.53 -3.10
C ILE A 104 -11.23 39.32 -3.29
N GLU A 105 -12.20 39.45 -4.20
CA GLU A 105 -13.08 38.33 -4.58
C GLU A 105 -12.44 37.48 -5.67
N GLU A 106 -11.72 38.12 -6.60
CA GLU A 106 -11.10 37.45 -7.74
C GLU A 106 -9.73 38.05 -8.06
N ALA A 107 -8.73 37.20 -8.23
CA ALA A 107 -7.39 37.57 -8.65
C ALA A 107 -6.85 36.62 -9.73
N THR A 108 -6.00 37.14 -10.61
CA THR A 108 -5.23 36.35 -11.58
C THR A 108 -3.83 36.15 -11.04
N TYR A 109 -3.38 34.90 -10.93
CA TYR A 109 -2.01 34.55 -10.54
C TYR A 109 -1.29 33.93 -11.73
N TYR A 110 -0.26 34.62 -12.21
CA TYR A 110 0.55 34.15 -13.31
C TYR A 110 1.68 33.23 -12.84
N VAL A 111 1.79 32.07 -13.47
CA VAL A 111 2.75 31.03 -13.12
C VAL A 111 3.59 30.62 -14.33
N GLY A 112 4.84 30.23 -14.11
CA GLY A 112 5.65 29.64 -15.18
C GLY A 112 5.13 28.28 -15.65
N ASP A 113 5.31 27.98 -16.94
CA ASP A 113 4.89 26.70 -17.52
C ASP A 113 5.61 25.53 -16.84
N ASP A 114 6.92 25.66 -16.60
CA ASP A 114 7.71 24.65 -15.88
C ASP A 114 7.34 24.58 -14.39
N PHE A 115 7.07 25.72 -13.76
CA PHE A 115 6.65 25.76 -12.36
C PHE A 115 5.31 25.02 -12.17
N ALA A 116 4.32 25.30 -13.02
CA ALA A 116 3.02 24.63 -12.98
C ALA A 116 3.15 23.14 -13.27
N ARG A 117 3.95 22.76 -14.28
CA ARG A 117 4.25 21.36 -14.61
C ARG A 117 4.86 20.63 -13.43
N ASP A 118 5.92 21.19 -12.84
CA ASP A 118 6.68 20.58 -11.75
C ASP A 118 5.82 20.41 -10.49
N ILE A 119 4.96 21.37 -10.17
CA ILE A 119 3.97 21.22 -9.09
C ILE A 119 3.13 19.98 -9.27
N TYR A 120 2.57 19.78 -10.47
CA TYR A 120 1.74 18.62 -10.75
C TYR A 120 2.57 17.34 -10.79
N GLU A 121 3.69 17.32 -11.49
CA GLU A 121 4.53 16.14 -11.63
C GLU A 121 5.06 15.64 -10.27
N TYR A 122 5.48 16.54 -9.39
CA TYR A 122 6.03 16.20 -8.08
C TYR A 122 4.98 15.88 -7.01
N SER A 123 3.70 16.14 -7.26
CA SER A 123 2.62 15.90 -6.29
C SER A 123 1.55 14.91 -6.76
N LYS A 124 1.38 14.63 -8.06
CA LYS A 124 0.29 13.81 -8.61
C LYS A 124 0.18 12.38 -8.04
N GLY A 125 1.29 11.83 -7.55
CA GLY A 125 1.33 10.51 -6.93
C GLY A 125 0.87 10.50 -5.46
N ASP A 126 0.95 11.66 -4.80
CA ASP A 126 0.68 11.85 -3.38
C ASP A 126 -0.83 11.99 -3.11
N LEU A 127 -1.23 11.58 -1.90
CA LEU A 127 -2.59 11.68 -1.39
C LEU A 127 -3.08 13.14 -1.41
N ILE A 128 -2.22 14.10 -1.07
CA ILE A 128 -2.60 15.52 -1.03
C ILE A 128 -3.14 15.98 -2.39
N ALA A 129 -2.42 15.76 -3.50
CA ALA A 129 -2.89 16.16 -4.82
C ALA A 129 -4.15 15.39 -5.26
N LYS A 130 -4.23 14.10 -4.95
CA LYS A 130 -5.38 13.24 -5.28
C LYS A 130 -6.66 13.65 -4.55
N VAL A 131 -6.55 14.12 -3.30
CA VAL A 131 -7.67 14.63 -2.50
C VAL A 131 -8.13 15.99 -3.03
N LEU A 132 -7.19 16.87 -3.39
CA LEU A 132 -7.53 18.17 -3.95
C LEU A 132 -8.24 18.04 -5.29
N CYS A 133 -7.79 17.12 -6.15
CA CYS A 133 -8.43 16.93 -7.43
C CYS A 133 -8.11 15.59 -8.10
N SER A 134 -9.15 14.93 -8.61
CA SER A 134 -8.98 13.72 -9.43
C SER A 134 -8.63 14.07 -10.89
N PRO A 135 -7.90 13.19 -11.60
CA PRO A 135 -7.64 13.36 -13.04
C PRO A 135 -8.92 13.50 -13.87
N GLN A 136 -10.01 12.83 -13.46
CA GLN A 136 -11.32 12.89 -14.11
C GLN A 136 -12.00 14.27 -13.95
N ALA A 137 -11.63 15.05 -12.93
CA ALA A 137 -12.12 16.41 -12.72
C ALA A 137 -11.30 17.47 -13.48
N GLY A 138 -10.41 17.06 -14.38
CA GLY A 138 -9.59 17.95 -15.22
C GLY A 138 -8.19 18.25 -14.66
N CYS A 139 -7.75 17.54 -13.62
CA CYS A 139 -6.41 17.69 -13.04
C CYS A 139 -5.45 16.66 -13.61
N ASN A 140 -5.25 16.75 -14.92
CA ASN A 140 -4.29 15.96 -15.69
C ASN A 140 -3.05 16.78 -16.10
N SER A 141 -2.94 18.01 -15.61
CA SER A 141 -1.84 18.95 -15.91
C SER A 141 -1.62 19.92 -14.74
N GLY A 142 -0.46 20.59 -14.76
CA GLY A 142 -0.10 21.67 -13.83
C GLY A 142 -1.20 22.71 -13.65
N LEU A 143 -1.60 23.33 -14.75
CA LEU A 143 -2.68 24.33 -14.77
C LEU A 143 -4.03 23.74 -14.38
N GLY A 144 -4.31 22.47 -14.69
CA GLY A 144 -5.54 21.79 -14.28
C GLY A 144 -5.64 21.65 -12.76
N LEU A 145 -4.57 21.18 -12.12
CA LEU A 145 -4.48 21.09 -10.66
C LEU A 145 -4.56 22.47 -10.00
N LEU A 146 -3.78 23.44 -10.49
CA LEU A 146 -3.78 24.80 -9.98
C LEU A 146 -5.14 25.48 -10.15
N LYS A 147 -5.82 25.28 -11.27
CA LYS A 147 -7.19 25.79 -11.48
C LYS A 147 -8.14 25.29 -10.40
N LYS A 148 -8.06 24.01 -10.03
CA LYS A 148 -8.90 23.47 -8.95
C LYS A 148 -8.49 23.94 -7.57
N MET A 149 -7.20 24.12 -7.32
CA MET A 149 -6.71 24.77 -6.11
C MET A 149 -7.24 26.20 -5.96
N GLY A 150 -7.32 26.96 -7.07
CA GLY A 150 -7.78 28.34 -7.10
C GLY A 150 -9.30 28.54 -7.17
N GLU A 151 -10.08 27.48 -7.37
CA GLU A 151 -11.54 27.59 -7.35
C GLU A 151 -12.02 27.98 -5.94
N TYR A 152 -12.89 28.99 -5.90
CA TYR A 152 -13.49 29.44 -4.65
C TYR A 152 -14.29 28.32 -3.98
N GLN A 153 -14.00 28.05 -2.71
CA GLN A 153 -14.71 27.06 -1.89
C GLN A 153 -14.97 27.63 -0.50
N PHE A 154 -16.24 27.78 -0.15
CA PHE A 154 -16.63 28.24 1.18
C PHE A 154 -16.50 27.10 2.20
N ASN A 155 -15.66 27.27 3.23
CA ASN A 155 -15.41 26.28 4.29
C ASN A 155 -15.06 24.86 3.77
N GLY A 156 -14.26 24.80 2.71
CA GLY A 156 -13.89 23.54 2.07
C GLY A 156 -12.43 23.51 1.62
N ILE A 157 -12.09 22.45 0.89
CA ILE A 157 -10.77 22.25 0.28
C ILE A 157 -10.74 23.05 -1.03
N GLY A 158 -10.07 24.19 -1.03
CA GLY A 158 -9.99 25.13 -2.15
C GLY A 158 -9.48 26.49 -1.71
N SER A 159 -9.77 27.53 -2.49
CA SER A 159 -9.31 28.90 -2.19
C SER A 159 -10.41 29.71 -1.48
N PRO A 160 -10.06 30.58 -0.50
CA PRO A 160 -11.03 31.47 0.17
C PRO A 160 -11.57 32.60 -0.72
N ASN A 161 -10.95 32.82 -1.87
CA ASN A 161 -11.35 33.73 -2.95
C ASN A 161 -11.05 33.08 -4.31
N GLN A 162 -11.63 33.55 -5.40
CA GLN A 162 -11.36 32.97 -6.72
C GLN A 162 -9.95 33.37 -7.19
N VAL A 163 -9.10 32.38 -7.47
CA VAL A 163 -7.74 32.59 -7.99
C VAL A 163 -7.59 31.91 -9.34
N ASN A 164 -7.43 32.71 -10.39
CA ASN A 164 -7.27 32.22 -11.74
C ASN A 164 -5.78 32.05 -12.06
N PHE A 165 -5.33 30.80 -12.17
CA PHE A 165 -3.96 30.50 -12.59
C PHE A 165 -3.83 30.60 -14.10
N VAL A 166 -2.90 31.43 -14.56
CA VAL A 166 -2.66 31.69 -15.99
C VAL A 166 -1.18 31.47 -16.28
N PRO A 167 -0.80 30.78 -17.36
CA PRO A 167 0.60 30.66 -17.74
C PRO A 167 1.15 32.05 -18.06
N ALA A 168 2.34 32.38 -17.57
CA ALA A 168 2.86 33.73 -17.77
C ALA A 168 3.24 34.03 -19.23
N SER A 169 3.32 33.00 -20.09
CA SER A 169 3.39 33.18 -21.54
C SER A 169 2.18 33.94 -22.11
N ALA A 170 1.05 33.96 -21.38
CA ALA A 170 -0.13 34.76 -21.70
C ALA A 170 -0.11 36.19 -21.13
N MET A 171 0.91 36.58 -20.34
CA MET A 171 1.07 37.98 -19.93
C MET A 171 1.33 38.85 -21.16
N ALA A 172 0.58 39.96 -21.31
CA ALA A 172 0.92 40.97 -22.30
C ALA A 172 2.32 41.53 -21.98
N LYS A 173 3.20 41.64 -22.98
CA LYS A 173 4.52 42.27 -22.84
C LYS A 173 4.37 43.74 -22.44
N VAL A 174 4.30 44.02 -21.15
CA VAL A 174 4.40 45.39 -20.64
C VAL A 174 5.90 45.72 -20.62
N GLY A 175 6.29 46.70 -21.44
CA GLY A 175 7.67 47.16 -21.52
C GLY A 175 8.19 47.56 -20.14
N TYR A 176 9.41 47.12 -19.83
CA TYR A 176 10.20 47.42 -18.63
C TYR A 176 9.91 46.63 -17.35
N VAL A 177 9.93 45.28 -17.35
CA VAL A 177 10.36 44.54 -16.14
C VAL A 177 11.01 43.19 -16.52
N THR A 178 12.16 42.90 -15.90
CA THR A 178 12.77 41.57 -15.82
C THR A 178 11.75 40.58 -15.26
N PHE A 179 11.40 39.55 -16.05
CA PHE A 179 10.30 38.62 -15.76
C PHE A 179 10.48 37.84 -14.44
N ALA A 180 9.34 37.57 -13.80
CA ALA A 180 9.19 37.28 -12.37
C ALA A 180 9.70 35.92 -11.88
N ILE A 181 10.13 35.93 -10.63
CA ILE A 181 10.59 34.86 -9.73
C ILE A 181 9.79 33.54 -9.77
N SER A 182 8.44 33.56 -9.86
CA SER A 182 7.62 32.33 -10.01
C SER A 182 7.68 31.68 -11.40
N LEU A 183 8.48 32.24 -12.33
CA LEU A 183 8.71 31.67 -13.66
C LEU A 183 9.98 30.83 -13.74
N THR A 184 10.88 30.96 -12.75
CA THR A 184 12.21 30.37 -12.82
C THR A 184 12.70 29.66 -11.57
N ILE A 185 11.85 29.52 -10.56
CA ILE A 185 12.16 28.73 -9.37
C ILE A 185 12.24 27.25 -9.72
N TRP A 186 13.42 26.68 -9.46
CA TRP A 186 13.62 25.24 -9.47
C TRP A 186 12.98 24.63 -8.20
N LEU A 187 11.98 23.79 -8.40
CA LEU A 187 11.30 23.09 -7.32
C LEU A 187 12.04 21.79 -7.00
N PRO A 188 12.13 21.39 -5.71
CA PRO A 188 12.69 20.09 -5.36
C PRO A 188 11.83 18.96 -5.95
N THR A 189 12.48 18.00 -6.59
CA THR A 189 11.82 16.81 -7.13
C THR A 189 11.44 15.81 -6.04
N CYS A 190 10.30 15.14 -6.19
CA CYS A 190 9.94 14.01 -5.32
C CYS A 190 10.70 12.71 -5.67
N ALA A 191 11.30 12.65 -6.86
CA ALA A 191 11.96 11.45 -7.37
C ALA A 191 13.20 11.13 -6.52
N GLY A 192 13.32 9.88 -6.07
CA GLY A 192 14.40 9.45 -5.17
C GLY A 192 14.24 9.88 -3.72
N VAL A 193 13.25 10.71 -3.37
CA VAL A 193 13.00 11.16 -1.98
C VAL A 193 11.75 10.48 -1.40
N CYS A 194 10.66 10.44 -2.16
CA CYS A 194 9.35 10.00 -1.66
C CYS A 194 8.97 8.55 -2.03
N GLY A 195 9.95 7.73 -2.46
CA GLY A 195 9.74 6.32 -2.79
C GLY A 195 8.58 6.11 -3.77
N SER A 196 7.69 5.16 -3.46
CA SER A 196 6.52 4.81 -4.29
C SER A 196 5.41 5.86 -4.32
N VAL A 197 5.47 6.89 -3.47
CA VAL A 197 4.49 7.99 -3.46
C VAL A 197 4.76 8.96 -4.62
N CYS A 198 6.00 9.05 -5.08
CA CYS A 198 6.36 9.90 -6.21
C CYS A 198 6.01 9.23 -7.54
N ALA A 199 5.23 9.91 -8.37
CA ALA A 199 4.90 9.47 -9.73
C ALA A 199 5.61 10.30 -10.81
N ALA A 200 6.59 11.12 -10.43
CA ALA A 200 7.42 11.87 -11.35
C ALA A 200 8.44 10.96 -12.04
N ALA A 201 8.81 11.29 -13.26
CA ALA A 201 9.89 10.59 -13.95
C ALA A 201 11.23 10.76 -13.20
N PRO A 202 12.12 9.75 -13.21
CA PRO A 202 13.42 9.83 -12.55
C PRO A 202 14.39 10.79 -13.26
N THR A 203 14.16 11.08 -14.54
CA THR A 203 14.94 12.06 -15.30
C THR A 203 14.48 13.49 -14.99
N PRO A 204 15.40 14.43 -14.69
CA PRO A 204 15.05 15.83 -14.51
C PRO A 204 14.29 16.36 -15.73
N LEU A 205 13.13 16.97 -15.51
CA LEU A 205 12.35 17.57 -16.57
C LEU A 205 13.12 18.76 -17.14
N GLY A 206 13.17 18.87 -18.48
CA GLY A 206 13.84 19.97 -19.15
C GLY A 206 13.27 21.30 -18.70
N TYR A 207 14.14 22.24 -18.34
CA TYR A 207 13.75 23.57 -17.90
C TYR A 207 13.86 24.54 -19.08
N THR A 208 12.76 25.17 -19.44
CA THR A 208 12.72 26.25 -20.41
C THR A 208 13.03 27.57 -19.68
N PRO A 209 14.14 28.25 -19.99
CA PRO A 209 14.38 29.55 -19.39
C PRO A 209 13.22 30.48 -19.75
N GLY A 210 12.54 31.01 -18.73
CA GLY A 210 11.44 31.97 -18.88
C GLY A 210 11.82 33.29 -19.57
N CYS A 211 13.07 33.42 -20.03
CA CYS A 211 13.58 34.52 -20.81
C CYS A 211 14.05 34.00 -22.16
N ASN A 212 13.43 34.46 -23.26
CA ASN A 212 14.01 34.28 -24.59
C ASN A 212 15.42 34.90 -24.59
N ASN A 213 16.45 34.05 -24.76
CA ASN A 213 17.89 34.36 -24.81
C ASN A 213 18.70 34.35 -23.49
N ALA A 214 18.24 33.69 -22.41
CA ALA A 214 19.13 33.46 -21.26
C ALA A 214 20.13 32.32 -21.55
N VAL A 215 21.42 32.64 -21.61
CA VAL A 215 22.51 31.65 -21.72
C VAL A 215 22.82 31.10 -20.34
N THR A 216 22.51 29.83 -20.09
CA THR A 216 22.89 29.13 -18.86
C THR A 216 24.35 28.71 -18.94
N SER A 217 25.24 29.47 -18.31
CA SER A 217 26.63 29.08 -18.07
C SER A 217 26.69 28.13 -16.87
N GLY A 218 26.36 26.85 -17.08
CA GLY A 218 26.37 25.85 -16.02
C GLY A 218 26.50 24.46 -16.61
N ASN A 219 27.72 23.94 -16.66
CA ASN A 219 28.02 22.60 -17.13
C ASN A 219 27.56 21.59 -16.07
N SER A 220 26.32 21.10 -16.16
CA SER A 220 25.85 19.93 -15.41
C SER A 220 25.71 18.76 -16.37
N ASN A 221 26.80 18.02 -16.54
CA ASN A 221 26.72 16.64 -17.01
C ASN A 221 26.01 15.82 -15.91
N ALA A 222 24.70 15.70 -16.00
CA ALA A 222 23.96 14.66 -15.28
C ALA A 222 23.73 13.53 -16.27
N SER A 223 24.44 12.43 -16.04
CA SER A 223 24.32 11.17 -16.77
C SER A 223 22.86 10.70 -16.79
N THR A 224 22.37 10.47 -17.99
CA THR A 224 21.13 9.76 -18.29
C THR A 224 21.17 8.35 -17.74
N GLY A 225 20.09 7.96 -17.05
CA GLY A 225 19.66 6.57 -16.91
C GLY A 225 20.66 5.61 -16.30
N ASP A 226 20.65 5.51 -14.97
CA ASP A 226 20.96 4.24 -14.32
C ASP A 226 19.85 4.00 -13.30
N VAL A 227 19.23 2.83 -13.41
CA VAL A 227 18.48 2.24 -12.30
C VAL A 227 19.47 2.20 -11.14
N ASP A 228 19.11 2.69 -9.96
CA ASP A 228 20.00 2.68 -8.79
C ASP A 228 20.57 1.27 -8.62
N SER A 229 21.85 1.10 -8.92
CA SER A 229 22.56 -0.18 -8.96
C SER A 229 22.57 -0.86 -7.59
N THR A 230 22.15 -0.14 -6.54
CA THR A 230 21.86 -0.63 -5.21
C THR A 230 20.75 -1.69 -5.20
N TRP A 231 19.73 -1.56 -6.06
CA TRP A 231 18.52 -2.40 -6.05
C TRP A 231 18.43 -3.39 -7.20
N GLN A 232 19.29 -3.26 -8.22
CA GLN A 232 19.45 -4.26 -9.28
C GLN A 232 19.58 -5.69 -8.72
N PRO A 233 20.40 -5.95 -7.68
CA PRO A 233 20.54 -7.29 -7.12
C PRO A 233 19.26 -7.83 -6.47
N LEU A 234 18.40 -6.95 -5.95
CA LEU A 234 17.14 -7.34 -5.32
C LEU A 234 16.08 -7.68 -6.36
N PHE A 235 16.00 -6.90 -7.44
CA PHE A 235 15.09 -7.20 -8.54
C PHE A 235 15.50 -8.48 -9.27
N ASP A 236 16.79 -8.68 -9.50
CA ASP A 236 17.33 -9.95 -10.02
C ASP A 236 17.00 -11.12 -9.06
N PHE A 237 17.13 -10.92 -7.75
CA PHE A 237 16.77 -11.94 -6.74
C PHE A 237 15.26 -12.25 -6.69
N MET A 238 14.39 -11.26 -6.93
CA MET A 238 12.93 -11.45 -6.93
C MET A 238 12.40 -12.07 -8.23
N GLU A 239 13.10 -11.89 -9.35
CA GLU A 239 12.79 -12.51 -10.64
C GLU A 239 13.30 -13.95 -10.73
N GLU A 240 14.27 -14.31 -9.89
CA GLU A 240 14.73 -15.68 -9.70
C GLU A 240 13.66 -16.50 -8.95
N ALA A 241 13.01 -17.42 -9.68
CA ALA A 241 12.12 -18.41 -9.06
C ALA A 241 12.92 -19.23 -8.02
N PRO A 242 12.38 -19.52 -6.82
CA PRO A 242 13.06 -20.32 -5.82
C PRO A 242 13.11 -21.77 -6.30
N THR A 243 14.14 -22.06 -7.08
CA THR A 243 14.39 -23.36 -7.71
C THR A 243 15.59 -23.98 -7.01
N ASP A 244 15.50 -24.16 -5.69
CA ASP A 244 16.48 -24.99 -4.97
C ASP A 244 16.20 -26.47 -5.26
N HIS A 245 16.41 -26.85 -6.52
CA HIS A 245 16.33 -28.22 -7.00
C HIS A 245 17.52 -29.05 -6.54
N ASN A 246 18.49 -28.49 -5.81
CA ASN A 246 19.68 -29.22 -5.40
C ASN A 246 19.34 -30.41 -4.49
N ALA A 247 18.43 -30.22 -3.53
CA ALA A 247 17.99 -31.31 -2.67
C ALA A 247 17.25 -32.41 -3.46
N VAL A 248 16.40 -32.03 -4.41
CA VAL A 248 15.63 -32.96 -5.25
C VAL A 248 16.52 -33.66 -6.28
N ASN A 249 17.47 -32.95 -6.88
CA ASN A 249 18.43 -33.48 -7.83
C ASN A 249 19.41 -34.44 -7.14
N VAL A 250 19.92 -34.09 -5.95
CA VAL A 250 20.76 -34.99 -5.14
C VAL A 250 19.96 -36.23 -4.72
N ALA A 251 18.73 -36.08 -4.23
CA ALA A 251 17.88 -37.21 -3.88
C ALA A 251 17.55 -38.11 -5.09
N SER A 252 17.33 -37.51 -6.27
CA SER A 252 17.06 -38.22 -7.52
C SER A 252 18.30 -38.99 -8.02
N VAL A 253 19.48 -38.37 -7.99
CA VAL A 253 20.74 -39.03 -8.40
C VAL A 253 21.11 -40.16 -7.43
N VAL A 254 21.03 -39.92 -6.11
CA VAL A 254 21.28 -40.95 -5.10
C VAL A 254 20.26 -42.08 -5.21
N GLY A 255 18.98 -41.76 -5.45
CA GLY A 255 17.92 -42.72 -5.72
C GLY A 255 18.21 -43.57 -6.95
N CYS A 256 18.54 -42.96 -8.08
CA CYS A 256 18.88 -43.65 -9.32
C CYS A 256 20.12 -44.55 -9.20
N VAL A 257 21.17 -44.10 -8.51
CA VAL A 257 22.38 -44.90 -8.25
C VAL A 257 22.07 -46.07 -7.32
N GLY A 258 21.29 -45.85 -6.25
CA GLY A 258 20.86 -46.92 -5.36
C GLY A 258 20.01 -47.98 -6.07
N LEU A 259 19.11 -47.55 -6.96
CA LEU A 259 18.28 -48.43 -7.78
C LEU A 259 19.13 -49.23 -8.78
N TRP A 260 20.12 -48.59 -9.40
CA TRP A 260 21.07 -49.25 -10.30
C TRP A 260 21.91 -50.31 -9.59
N VAL A 261 22.43 -50.00 -8.39
CA VAL A 261 23.20 -50.96 -7.58
C VAL A 261 22.32 -52.14 -7.17
N LEU A 262 21.07 -51.90 -6.78
CA LEU A 262 20.12 -52.97 -6.46
C LEU A 262 19.82 -53.84 -7.69
N VAL A 263 19.59 -53.26 -8.86
CA VAL A 263 19.36 -54.01 -10.10
C VAL A 263 20.60 -54.84 -10.47
N CYS A 264 21.80 -54.26 -10.40
CA CYS A 264 23.04 -55.00 -10.63
C CYS A 264 23.26 -56.11 -9.62
N ALA A 265 22.95 -55.89 -8.34
CA ALA A 265 23.07 -56.91 -7.30
C ALA A 265 22.07 -58.05 -7.52
N VAL A 266 20.83 -57.74 -7.92
CA VAL A 266 19.82 -58.75 -8.28
C VAL A 266 20.23 -59.52 -9.52
N LEU A 267 20.71 -58.85 -10.58
CA LEU A 267 21.21 -59.54 -11.77
C LEU A 267 22.44 -60.41 -11.47
N ALA A 268 23.36 -59.93 -10.63
CA ALA A 268 24.50 -60.71 -10.15
C ALA A 268 24.07 -61.89 -9.28
N PHE A 269 23.02 -61.74 -8.47
CA PHE A 269 22.43 -62.83 -7.69
C PHE A 269 21.77 -63.85 -8.60
N LEU A 270 20.96 -63.43 -9.58
CA LEU A 270 20.25 -64.32 -10.51
C LEU A 270 21.22 -65.09 -11.41
N THR A 271 22.28 -64.44 -11.90
CA THR A 271 23.35 -65.12 -12.66
C THR A 271 24.19 -66.06 -11.78
N ARG A 272 24.38 -65.75 -10.49
CA ARG A 272 25.02 -66.66 -9.53
C ARG A 272 24.10 -67.81 -9.10
N THR A 273 22.79 -67.62 -9.08
CA THR A 273 21.85 -68.72 -8.83
C THR A 273 21.82 -69.65 -10.03
N GLU A 274 21.74 -69.13 -11.26
CA GLU A 274 21.85 -69.94 -12.49
C GLU A 274 23.17 -70.74 -12.53
N SER A 275 24.31 -70.15 -12.16
CA SER A 275 25.58 -70.88 -12.13
C SER A 275 25.70 -71.89 -10.98
N LYS A 276 25.00 -71.66 -9.85
CA LYS A 276 24.85 -72.66 -8.78
C LYS A 276 23.89 -73.79 -9.16
N THR A 277 22.85 -73.50 -9.93
CA THR A 277 21.95 -74.53 -10.46
C THR A 277 22.64 -75.34 -11.57
N ALA A 278 23.53 -74.71 -12.37
CA ALA A 278 24.31 -75.38 -13.41
C ALA A 278 25.48 -76.24 -12.90
N SER A 279 25.75 -76.25 -11.59
CA SER A 279 26.78 -77.11 -10.98
C SER A 279 26.21 -78.26 -10.14
N MET A 280 24.88 -78.44 -10.12
CA MET A 280 24.26 -79.58 -9.45
C MET A 280 22.99 -80.04 -10.15
N GLU A 281 23.16 -80.73 -11.27
CA GLU A 281 22.17 -81.68 -11.79
C GLU A 281 22.93 -82.78 -12.55
N ASP A 282 23.38 -83.77 -11.79
CA ASP A 282 23.62 -85.12 -12.27
C ASP A 282 22.42 -85.98 -11.85
N GLU A 283 21.85 -86.61 -12.86
CA GLU A 283 20.97 -87.77 -12.88
C GLU A 283 19.66 -87.87 -12.04
N THR A 284 18.61 -88.18 -12.82
CA THR A 284 17.55 -89.19 -12.57
C THR A 284 16.12 -88.68 -12.32
N SER A 285 15.28 -89.05 -13.28
CA SER A 285 13.82 -89.00 -13.38
C SER A 285 13.07 -89.54 -12.15
N THR A 286 11.93 -88.93 -11.79
CA THR A 286 10.60 -89.60 -11.63
C THR A 286 9.50 -88.64 -11.13
N VAL A 287 8.33 -88.79 -11.76
CA VAL A 287 6.92 -88.51 -11.42
C VAL A 287 6.52 -87.87 -10.06
N GLU A 288 5.56 -86.92 -10.15
CA GLU A 288 4.51 -86.47 -9.18
C GLU A 288 4.71 -85.29 -8.18
N ALA A 289 3.65 -84.46 -8.14
CA ALA A 289 3.20 -83.42 -7.19
C ALA A 289 3.83 -82.00 -7.24
N PRO A 290 3.02 -80.93 -7.14
CA PRO A 290 3.53 -79.56 -7.04
C PRO A 290 4.04 -79.35 -5.61
N ILE A 291 5.35 -79.44 -5.43
CA ILE A 291 6.01 -79.02 -4.20
C ILE A 291 5.97 -77.49 -4.17
N SER A 292 4.95 -76.92 -3.53
CA SER A 292 5.04 -75.54 -3.07
C SER A 292 6.01 -75.52 -1.88
N ASN A 293 7.27 -75.19 -2.14
CA ASN A 293 8.19 -74.76 -1.09
C ASN A 293 7.71 -73.41 -0.55
N THR A 294 6.62 -73.47 0.22
CA THR A 294 6.14 -72.33 0.98
C THR A 294 7.14 -72.06 2.08
N SER A 295 7.52 -70.78 2.23
CA SER A 295 8.49 -70.33 3.21
C SER A 295 8.11 -70.85 4.61
N TYR A 296 9.09 -71.15 5.47
CA TYR A 296 8.83 -71.52 6.87
C TYR A 296 7.89 -70.53 7.58
N VAL A 297 7.94 -69.25 7.16
CA VAL A 297 7.03 -68.20 7.61
C VAL A 297 5.58 -68.48 7.21
N GLU A 298 5.32 -68.94 5.99
CA GLU A 298 3.97 -69.23 5.49
C GLU A 298 3.35 -70.43 6.21
N THR A 299 4.14 -71.48 6.47
CA THR A 299 3.65 -72.66 7.21
C THR A 299 3.37 -72.35 8.68
N VAL A 300 4.20 -71.53 9.33
CA VAL A 300 3.95 -71.09 10.72
C VAL A 300 2.75 -70.15 10.79
N ALA A 301 2.65 -69.15 9.90
CA ALA A 301 1.50 -68.24 9.84
C ALA A 301 0.20 -68.99 9.57
N SER A 302 0.21 -69.94 8.63
CA SER A 302 -0.95 -70.78 8.29
C SER A 302 -1.42 -71.62 9.48
N ARG A 303 -0.50 -72.28 10.20
CA ARG A 303 -0.84 -73.04 11.42
C ARG A 303 -1.36 -72.14 12.54
N ALA A 304 -0.79 -70.95 12.72
CA ALA A 304 -1.23 -69.99 13.72
C ALA A 304 -2.65 -69.47 13.43
N MET A 305 -2.93 -69.10 12.18
CA MET A 305 -4.26 -68.65 11.75
C MET A 305 -5.30 -69.78 11.82
N ALA A 306 -4.93 -71.01 11.42
CA ALA A 306 -5.81 -72.18 11.53
C ALA A 306 -6.15 -72.52 12.99
N SER A 307 -5.16 -72.44 13.88
CA SER A 307 -5.36 -72.63 15.34
C SER A 307 -6.25 -71.53 15.93
N TRP A 308 -6.00 -70.26 15.58
CA TRP A 308 -6.82 -69.12 16.01
C TRP A 308 -8.26 -69.21 15.49
N GLY A 309 -8.45 -69.54 14.21
CA GLY A 309 -9.78 -69.75 13.63
C GLY A 309 -10.55 -70.89 14.29
N SER A 310 -9.88 -72.00 14.60
CA SER A 310 -10.48 -73.12 15.33
C SER A 310 -10.89 -72.74 16.75
N PHE A 311 -10.08 -71.93 17.45
CA PHE A 311 -10.41 -71.40 18.76
C PHE A 311 -11.64 -70.47 18.71
N VAL A 312 -11.72 -69.61 17.69
CA VAL A 312 -12.87 -68.71 17.48
C VAL A 312 -14.16 -69.49 17.18
N ALA A 313 -14.08 -70.52 16.35
CA ALA A 313 -15.22 -71.35 15.98
C ALA A 313 -15.78 -72.19 17.16
N ARG A 314 -14.95 -72.54 18.16
CA ARG A 314 -15.38 -73.33 19.33
C ARG A 314 -16.16 -72.53 20.38
N HIS A 315 -15.95 -71.22 20.46
CA HIS A 315 -16.58 -70.37 21.48
C HIS A 315 -17.15 -69.04 20.91
N PRO A 316 -18.06 -69.10 19.92
CA PRO A 316 -18.50 -67.91 19.19
C PRO A 316 -19.19 -66.88 20.11
N ALA A 317 -20.07 -67.30 21.02
CA ALA A 317 -20.81 -66.38 21.89
C ALA A 317 -19.93 -65.64 22.92
N ARG A 318 -18.94 -66.33 23.50
CA ARG A 318 -18.01 -65.72 24.47
C ARG A 318 -17.09 -64.71 23.79
N ILE A 319 -16.63 -65.02 22.58
CA ILE A 319 -15.74 -64.15 21.81
C ILE A 319 -16.49 -62.92 21.31
N LEU A 320 -17.74 -63.08 20.84
CA LEU A 320 -18.58 -61.94 20.50
C LEU A 320 -18.79 -61.02 21.70
N MET A 321 -19.12 -61.57 22.87
CA MET A 321 -19.31 -60.77 24.09
C MET A 321 -18.04 -59.99 24.48
N VAL A 322 -16.87 -60.63 24.44
CA VAL A 322 -15.59 -59.97 24.71
C VAL A 322 -15.29 -58.88 23.67
N MET A 323 -15.47 -59.16 22.38
CA MET A 323 -15.24 -58.16 21.32
C MET A 323 -16.22 -56.98 21.40
N THR A 324 -17.47 -57.22 21.80
CA THR A 324 -18.45 -56.15 22.05
C THR A 324 -18.05 -55.30 23.25
N VAL A 325 -17.59 -55.90 24.35
CA VAL A 325 -17.10 -55.15 25.52
C VAL A 325 -15.88 -54.30 25.16
N VAL A 326 -14.93 -54.86 24.41
CA VAL A 326 -13.75 -54.12 23.92
C VAL A 326 -14.18 -52.97 22.98
N ALA A 327 -15.14 -53.21 22.10
CA ALA A 327 -15.67 -52.19 21.20
C ALA A 327 -16.40 -51.06 21.95
N VAL A 328 -17.23 -51.38 22.94
CA VAL A 328 -17.91 -50.39 23.80
C VAL A 328 -16.89 -49.57 24.60
N PHE A 329 -15.87 -50.22 25.15
CA PHE A 329 -14.79 -49.53 25.86
C PHE A 329 -13.99 -48.59 24.93
N ALA A 330 -13.68 -49.02 23.70
CA ALA A 330 -13.04 -48.18 22.70
C ALA A 330 -13.92 -47.00 22.26
N MET A 331 -15.24 -47.21 22.11
CA MET A 331 -16.21 -46.15 21.77
C MET A 331 -16.42 -45.14 22.90
N ALA A 332 -16.26 -45.53 24.17
CA ALA A 332 -16.38 -44.62 25.30
C ALA A 332 -15.40 -43.42 25.22
N GLY A 333 -14.25 -43.60 24.55
CA GLY A 333 -13.28 -42.53 24.31
C GLY A 333 -13.81 -41.42 23.40
N LEU A 334 -14.83 -41.70 22.57
CA LEU A 334 -15.40 -40.73 21.64
C LEU A 334 -16.12 -39.57 22.36
N HIS A 335 -16.59 -39.78 23.59
CA HIS A 335 -17.19 -38.71 24.40
C HIS A 335 -16.20 -37.57 24.71
N ARG A 336 -14.88 -37.83 24.63
CA ARG A 336 -13.85 -36.80 24.82
C ARG A 336 -13.28 -36.26 23.51
N ALA A 337 -13.86 -36.63 22.36
CA ALA A 337 -13.42 -36.10 21.08
C ALA A 337 -13.72 -34.60 20.99
N VAL A 338 -12.69 -33.79 20.79
CA VAL A 338 -12.79 -32.36 20.53
C VAL A 338 -12.59 -32.15 19.03
N ILE A 339 -13.58 -31.54 18.38
CA ILE A 339 -13.52 -31.21 16.96
C ILE A 339 -12.87 -29.82 16.84
N GLU A 340 -11.70 -29.77 16.22
CA GLU A 340 -11.03 -28.51 15.90
C GLU A 340 -11.70 -27.87 14.69
N VAL A 341 -12.22 -26.64 14.85
CA VAL A 341 -12.98 -25.92 13.79
C VAL A 341 -12.19 -24.71 13.26
N ASP A 342 -11.10 -24.32 13.94
CA ASP A 342 -10.27 -23.21 13.50
C ASP A 342 -9.50 -23.61 12.23
N PRO A 343 -9.76 -22.97 11.08
CA PRO A 343 -9.07 -23.30 9.84
C PRO A 343 -7.56 -23.08 9.96
N ILE A 344 -7.09 -22.12 10.76
CA ILE A 344 -5.67 -21.78 10.80
C ILE A 344 -4.87 -22.92 11.42
N LYS A 345 -5.40 -23.52 12.49
CA LYS A 345 -4.78 -24.67 13.16
C LYS A 345 -4.86 -25.95 12.33
N LEU A 346 -5.85 -26.05 11.43
CA LEU A 346 -5.99 -27.18 10.51
C LEU A 346 -4.96 -27.13 9.37
N TRP A 347 -4.68 -25.93 8.83
CA TRP A 347 -3.85 -25.74 7.64
C TRP A 347 -2.40 -25.36 7.94
N VAL A 348 -2.11 -24.91 9.16
CA VAL A 348 -0.78 -24.42 9.53
C VAL A 348 -0.33 -25.10 10.81
N ALA A 349 0.82 -25.79 10.75
CA ALA A 349 1.44 -26.37 11.93
C ALA A 349 1.92 -25.27 12.89
N GLU A 350 1.67 -25.44 14.18
CA GLU A 350 2.09 -24.50 15.24
C GLU A 350 3.62 -24.36 15.34
N SER A 351 4.38 -25.36 14.87
CA SER A 351 5.84 -25.32 14.83
C SER A 351 6.40 -24.46 13.69
N SER A 352 5.58 -24.10 12.70
CA SER A 352 6.00 -23.34 11.52
C SER A 352 6.43 -21.92 11.88
N THR A 353 7.37 -21.38 11.10
CA THR A 353 7.86 -20.00 11.27
C THR A 353 6.74 -18.99 11.06
N ALA A 354 5.93 -19.17 10.01
CA ALA A 354 4.79 -18.31 9.70
C ALA A 354 3.76 -18.23 10.84
N PHE A 355 3.47 -19.34 11.52
CA PHE A 355 2.56 -19.33 12.67
C PHE A 355 3.14 -18.52 13.84
N LYS A 356 4.42 -18.72 14.16
CA LYS A 356 5.12 -18.02 15.25
C LYS A 356 5.25 -16.53 15.00
N GLU A 357 5.54 -16.12 13.77
CA GLU A 357 5.62 -14.71 13.37
C GLU A 357 4.26 -14.02 13.47
N ARG A 358 3.20 -14.69 12.97
CA ARG A 358 1.83 -14.21 13.11
C ARG A 358 1.39 -14.08 14.57
N ASP A 359 1.69 -15.07 15.40
CA ASP A 359 1.34 -15.06 16.83
C ASP A 359 2.07 -13.94 17.56
N ARG A 360 3.38 -13.79 17.31
CA ARG A 360 4.18 -12.69 17.85
C ARG A 360 3.64 -11.33 17.43
N PHE A 361 3.24 -11.18 16.16
CA PHE A 361 2.61 -9.94 15.67
C PHE A 361 1.30 -9.64 16.42
N GLY A 362 0.44 -10.65 16.61
CA GLY A 362 -0.82 -10.51 17.35
C GLY A 362 -0.64 -10.09 18.82
N GLN A 363 0.44 -10.54 19.47
CA GLN A 363 0.78 -10.14 20.84
C GLN A 363 1.26 -8.68 20.93
N LEU A 364 1.98 -8.19 19.90
CA LEU A 364 2.55 -6.84 19.86
C LEU A 364 1.53 -5.77 19.40
N PHE A 365 0.72 -6.10 18.40
CA PHE A 365 -0.10 -5.12 17.68
C PHE A 365 -1.61 -5.39 17.76
N MET A 366 -2.02 -6.31 18.64
CA MET A 366 -3.36 -6.90 18.67
C MET A 366 -3.63 -7.79 17.43
N PRO A 367 -4.61 -8.70 17.51
CA PRO A 367 -4.99 -9.53 16.37
C PRO A 367 -5.44 -8.66 15.18
N PHE A 368 -5.18 -9.16 13.97
CA PHE A 368 -5.59 -8.47 12.75
C PHE A 368 -7.12 -8.28 12.74
N TYR A 369 -7.58 -7.10 12.32
CA TYR A 369 -9.00 -6.78 12.28
C TYR A 369 -9.75 -7.65 11.27
N ARG A 370 -11.02 -7.95 11.55
CA ARG A 370 -11.88 -8.71 10.64
C ARG A 370 -12.41 -7.79 9.55
N THR A 371 -12.23 -8.17 8.28
CA THR A 371 -12.77 -7.44 7.14
C THR A 371 -14.11 -8.04 6.67
N SER A 372 -15.09 -7.17 6.45
CA SER A 372 -16.37 -7.52 5.82
C SER A 372 -16.56 -6.60 4.62
N GLN A 373 -16.42 -7.12 3.40
CA GLN A 373 -16.47 -6.33 2.16
C GLN A 373 -17.79 -6.55 1.42
N MET A 374 -18.38 -5.47 0.90
CA MET A 374 -19.55 -5.51 0.02
C MET A 374 -19.19 -4.85 -1.32
N ILE A 375 -19.25 -5.61 -2.40
CA ILE A 375 -18.97 -5.09 -3.76
C ILE A 375 -20.29 -4.85 -4.48
N LEU A 376 -20.61 -3.58 -4.71
CA LEU A 376 -21.83 -3.16 -5.40
C LEU A 376 -21.58 -2.97 -6.91
N ARG A 377 -22.46 -3.51 -7.74
CA ARG A 377 -22.44 -3.29 -9.20
C ARG A 377 -23.81 -2.84 -9.69
N PRO A 378 -23.89 -1.80 -10.54
CA PRO A 378 -25.14 -1.41 -11.19
C PRO A 378 -25.65 -2.52 -12.11
N LYS A 379 -26.94 -2.85 -12.05
CA LYS A 379 -27.54 -3.88 -12.91
C LYS A 379 -27.51 -3.51 -14.39
N ASP A 380 -27.57 -2.22 -14.70
CA ASP A 380 -27.62 -1.72 -16.08
C ASP A 380 -26.22 -1.62 -16.74
N GLY A 381 -25.16 -2.08 -16.06
CA GLY A 381 -23.78 -2.00 -16.57
C GLY A 381 -23.23 -0.57 -16.73
N GLY A 382 -23.97 0.42 -16.22
CA GLY A 382 -23.64 1.83 -16.33
C GLY A 382 -22.53 2.30 -15.40
N THR A 383 -22.11 3.55 -15.58
CA THR A 383 -21.14 4.23 -14.70
C THR A 383 -21.62 4.27 -13.24
N ILE A 384 -20.70 3.96 -12.30
CA ILE A 384 -21.00 3.86 -10.86
C ILE A 384 -21.30 5.23 -10.23
N ALA A 385 -20.72 6.31 -10.77
CA ALA A 385 -20.81 7.68 -10.24
C ALA A 385 -22.17 8.38 -10.47
N ARG A 386 -23.24 7.64 -10.78
CA ARG A 386 -24.57 8.20 -11.00
C ARG A 386 -25.22 8.51 -9.65
N GLY A 387 -25.78 9.72 -9.52
CA GLY A 387 -26.53 10.16 -8.33
C GLY A 387 -27.53 9.14 -7.75
N PRO A 388 -28.40 8.47 -8.54
CA PRO A 388 -29.34 7.48 -8.00
C PRO A 388 -28.66 6.25 -7.42
N VAL A 389 -27.62 5.71 -8.07
CA VAL A 389 -26.87 4.53 -7.60
C VAL A 389 -26.15 4.84 -6.29
N LEU A 390 -25.54 6.02 -6.19
CA LEU A 390 -24.85 6.45 -4.99
C LEU A 390 -25.81 6.69 -3.82
N LYS A 391 -27.02 7.22 -4.09
CA LYS A 391 -28.08 7.36 -3.06
C LYS A 391 -28.52 6.00 -2.51
N GLU A 392 -28.68 5.00 -3.37
CA GLU A 392 -29.01 3.64 -2.92
C GLU A 392 -27.87 2.99 -2.12
N ALA A 393 -26.62 3.18 -2.55
CA ALA A 393 -25.45 2.70 -1.82
C ALA A 393 -25.35 3.32 -0.41
N LEU A 394 -25.59 4.63 -0.29
CA LEU A 394 -25.63 5.33 1.00
C LEU A 394 -26.80 4.85 1.88
N ALA A 395 -27.98 4.60 1.28
CA ALA A 395 -29.12 4.05 2.00
C ALA A 395 -28.84 2.63 2.53
N LEU A 396 -28.12 1.80 1.77
CA LEU A 396 -27.67 0.48 2.21
C LEU A 396 -26.64 0.59 3.34
N GLN A 397 -25.66 1.49 3.22
CA GLN A 397 -24.68 1.73 4.28
C GLN A 397 -25.36 2.15 5.59
N ALA A 398 -26.35 3.04 5.54
CA ALA A 398 -27.12 3.45 6.71
C ALA A 398 -27.90 2.28 7.34
N LYS A 399 -28.49 1.40 6.52
CA LYS A 399 -29.17 0.19 7.01
C LYS A 399 -28.20 -0.77 7.69
N VAL A 400 -27.01 -0.98 7.12
CA VAL A 400 -25.97 -1.84 7.71
C VAL A 400 -25.48 -1.28 9.04
N ALA A 401 -25.25 0.04 9.11
CA ALA A 401 -24.84 0.70 10.35
C ALA A 401 -25.89 0.58 11.48
N ALA A 402 -27.17 0.49 11.13
CA ALA A 402 -28.28 0.33 12.07
C ALA A 402 -28.57 -1.13 12.46
N LEU A 403 -27.83 -2.12 11.94
CA LEU A 403 -28.04 -3.53 12.29
C LEU A 403 -27.72 -3.77 13.77
N GLN A 404 -28.61 -4.52 14.42
CA GLN A 404 -28.45 -4.98 15.79
C GLN A 404 -28.52 -6.50 15.80
N ALA A 405 -27.61 -7.12 16.55
CA ALA A 405 -27.60 -8.56 16.77
C ALA A 405 -27.83 -8.85 18.26
N THR A 406 -28.75 -9.75 18.56
CA THR A 406 -28.92 -10.33 19.89
C THR A 406 -27.96 -11.51 20.01
N VAL A 407 -27.06 -11.48 20.99
CA VAL A 407 -26.17 -12.60 21.26
C VAL A 407 -26.76 -13.44 22.40
N ASP A 408 -27.05 -14.70 22.12
CA ASP A 408 -27.55 -15.63 23.13
C ASP A 408 -26.52 -15.78 24.26
N GLY A 409 -26.90 -15.38 25.47
CA GLY A 409 -26.07 -15.44 26.68
C GLY A 409 -25.61 -14.10 27.25
N ALA A 410 -25.68 -13.01 26.48
CA ALA A 410 -25.55 -11.64 26.96
C ALA A 410 -26.87 -10.93 26.67
N GLY A 411 -27.67 -10.60 27.69
CA GLY A 411 -29.00 -9.97 27.53
C GLY A 411 -28.97 -8.54 26.93
N ALA A 412 -28.00 -8.22 26.07
CA ALA A 412 -27.77 -6.93 25.45
C ALA A 412 -27.76 -7.05 23.92
N CYS A 413 -28.49 -6.15 23.24
CA CYS A 413 -28.37 -5.96 21.80
C CYS A 413 -27.00 -5.34 21.48
N ILE A 414 -26.22 -5.99 20.62
CA ILE A 414 -24.94 -5.47 20.14
C ILE A 414 -25.17 -4.74 18.82
N CYS A 415 -24.80 -3.46 18.77
CA CYS A 415 -24.80 -2.65 17.56
C CYS A 415 -23.46 -2.78 16.82
N VAL A 416 -23.45 -2.57 15.51
CA VAL A 416 -22.23 -2.59 14.69
C VAL A 416 -21.16 -1.62 15.21
N SER A 417 -21.57 -0.47 15.74
CA SER A 417 -20.67 0.53 16.35
C SER A 417 -19.88 0.01 17.55
N PHE A 418 -20.35 -1.04 18.23
CA PHE A 418 -19.66 -1.61 19.40
C PHE A 418 -18.54 -2.59 19.00
N ALA A 419 -18.61 -3.16 17.78
CA ALA A 419 -17.67 -4.19 17.30
C ALA A 419 -16.72 -3.68 16.21
N CYS A 420 -17.00 -2.53 15.60
CA CYS A 420 -16.11 -1.91 14.62
C CYS A 420 -14.93 -1.21 15.30
N LEU A 421 -13.77 -1.27 14.65
CA LEU A 421 -12.59 -0.51 15.06
C LEU A 421 -12.88 0.99 14.87
N ASP A 422 -12.92 1.74 15.96
CA ASP A 422 -13.10 3.19 15.93
C ASP A 422 -11.72 3.87 15.98
N SER A 423 -11.39 4.61 14.92
CA SER A 423 -10.15 5.37 14.82
C SER A 423 -10.18 6.67 15.65
N SER A 424 -11.31 7.00 16.29
CA SER A 424 -11.46 8.20 17.13
C SER A 424 -11.03 8.00 18.59
N VAL A 425 -10.65 6.78 18.98
CA VAL A 425 -10.05 6.47 20.28
C VAL A 425 -8.54 6.30 20.12
N ASN A 426 -7.85 7.43 19.94
CA ASN A 426 -6.43 7.62 20.25
C ASN A 426 -6.12 9.10 20.42
#